data_AF-A0A0H1QZY9-F1
#
_entry.id   AF-A0A0H1QZY9-F1
#
_cell.length_a   1.000
_cell.length_b   1.000
_cell.length_c   1.000
_cell.angle_alpha   90.00
_cell.angle_beta   90.00
_cell.angle_gamma   90.00
#
_symmetry.space_group_name_H-M   'P 1'
#
loop_
_entity.id
_entity.type
_entity.pdbx_description
1 polymer ?
#
loop_
_entity_poly.entity_id
_entity_poly.type
_entity_poly.pdbx_seq_one_letter_code
_entity_poly.pdbx_strand_id
1 'polypeptide(L)'
;MCGFHDKNNTEVHYKEIHKLDTRFKIACRWIEYISSSACARSKKVFFNILGINLTKLNLDQFGTDSDRVLTIYNRFYRTALLGGLKYFFKNYGTIAIHKIYHDDGSQKNHKYCPWHSIYKINIRTEHITILDYEIEFINSDHRKSNMDESQFIQLVDILLGAVYSCLHSDPKRKYQKRKIGYLFKPTLETLLDRRKHESHGAMIGSYYQSYYYRTYQVTFFPCEKMDIDRLQQRFDFDHLTEDQPLERDYFYYERPIVVSDPDQSDLSNWF
;
A
#
# COMPACT_ATOMS: atom_id res chain seq x y z
N MET A 1 -23.67 19.69 17.28
CA MET A 1 -23.72 18.71 16.16
C MET A 1 -23.75 17.31 16.78
N CYS A 2 -24.74 16.49 16.43
CA CYS A 2 -24.87 15.13 16.96
C CYS A 2 -23.66 14.29 16.48
N GLY A 3 -22.82 13.84 17.43
CA GLY A 3 -21.48 13.30 17.15
C GLY A 3 -21.46 11.91 16.52
N PHE A 4 -22.53 11.13 16.65
CA PHE A 4 -22.59 9.76 16.14
C PHE A 4 -24.01 9.45 15.68
N HIS A 5 -24.20 9.27 14.38
CA HIS A 5 -25.44 8.73 13.82
C HIS A 5 -25.25 7.23 13.65
N ASP A 6 -26.24 6.40 14.03
CA ASP A 6 -26.17 4.93 13.86
C ASP A 6 -25.80 4.48 12.44
N LYS A 7 -26.11 5.30 11.43
CA LYS A 7 -25.75 5.07 10.03
C LYS A 7 -24.23 5.05 9.80
N ASN A 8 -23.45 5.69 10.67
CA ASN A 8 -21.99 5.67 10.62
C ASN A 8 -21.40 4.34 11.10
N ASN A 9 -22.17 3.53 11.82
CA ASN A 9 -21.79 2.18 12.23
C ASN A 9 -22.01 1.19 11.07
N THR A 10 -21.21 1.36 10.01
CA THR A 10 -21.29 0.56 8.79
C THR A 10 -19.90 0.22 8.29
N GLU A 11 -19.76 -0.99 7.75
CA GLU A 11 -18.58 -1.40 7.02
C GLU A 11 -18.42 -0.59 5.72
N VAL A 12 -17.21 -0.12 5.46
CA VAL A 12 -16.81 0.72 4.34
C VAL A 12 -15.79 -0.02 3.49
N HIS A 13 -16.24 -0.47 2.31
CA HIS A 13 -15.38 -1.11 1.31
C HIS A 13 -15.33 -0.33 0.02
N TYR A 14 -14.14 -0.18 -0.55
CA TYR A 14 -13.92 0.57 -1.79
C TYR A 14 -14.80 0.06 -2.93
N LYS A 15 -14.93 -1.27 -3.05
CA LYS A 15 -15.78 -1.91 -4.07
C LYS A 15 -17.23 -1.44 -3.99
N GLU A 16 -17.72 -1.15 -2.78
CA GLU A 16 -19.12 -0.92 -2.44
C GLU A 16 -19.47 0.52 -2.03
N ILE A 17 -18.52 1.45 -2.05
CA ILE A 17 -18.76 2.84 -1.59
C ILE A 17 -19.93 3.55 -2.30
N HIS A 18 -20.29 3.11 -3.51
CA HIS A 18 -21.38 3.70 -4.29
C HIS A 18 -22.76 3.20 -3.85
N LYS A 19 -22.85 2.16 -3.03
CA LYS A 19 -24.13 1.55 -2.62
C LYS A 19 -24.87 2.38 -1.56
N LEU A 20 -24.14 3.10 -0.70
CA LEU A 20 -24.71 3.88 0.39
C LEU A 20 -23.95 5.21 0.54
N ASP A 21 -24.68 6.31 0.58
CA ASP A 21 -24.14 7.66 0.74
C ASP A 21 -23.29 7.80 2.01
N THR A 22 -23.68 7.17 3.12
CA THR A 22 -22.88 7.19 4.35
C THR A 22 -21.50 6.57 4.18
N ARG A 23 -21.39 5.44 3.47
CA ARG A 23 -20.08 4.80 3.19
C ARG A 23 -19.18 5.71 2.37
N PHE A 24 -19.75 6.37 1.37
CA PHE A 24 -19.04 7.34 0.55
C PHE A 24 -18.54 8.53 1.39
N LYS A 25 -19.40 9.14 2.21
CA LYS A 25 -19.04 10.25 3.09
C LYS A 25 -17.95 9.88 4.10
N ILE A 26 -18.02 8.69 4.69
CA ILE A 26 -16.96 8.19 5.59
C ILE A 26 -15.64 8.04 4.83
N ALA A 27 -15.67 7.40 3.65
CA ALA A 27 -14.47 7.23 2.83
C ALA A 27 -13.83 8.58 2.42
N CYS A 28 -14.65 9.59 2.06
CA CYS A 28 -14.14 10.93 1.76
C CYS A 28 -13.43 11.54 2.97
N ARG A 29 -14.06 11.51 4.15
CA ARG A 29 -13.46 12.04 5.39
C ARG A 29 -12.16 11.33 5.77
N TRP A 30 -12.07 10.02 5.55
CA TRP A 30 -10.85 9.25 5.79
C TRP A 30 -9.72 9.67 4.83
N ILE A 31 -10.00 9.83 3.54
CA ILE A 31 -9.01 10.28 2.55
C ILE A 31 -8.56 11.71 2.83
N GLU A 32 -9.49 12.61 3.18
CA GLU A 32 -9.18 13.98 3.58
C GLU A 32 -8.30 14.02 4.82
N TYR A 33 -8.62 13.20 5.83
CA TYR A 33 -7.81 13.09 7.04
C TYR A 33 -6.40 12.58 6.74
N ILE A 34 -6.26 11.47 6.01
CA ILE A 34 -4.94 10.92 5.62
C ILE A 34 -4.13 11.89 4.75
N SER A 35 -4.80 12.65 3.88
CA SER A 35 -4.18 13.66 3.02
C SER A 35 -3.88 14.97 3.74
N SER A 36 -4.31 15.13 4.99
CA SER A 36 -4.08 16.35 5.76
C SER A 36 -2.63 16.43 6.24
N SER A 37 -2.08 17.65 6.21
CA SER A 37 -0.76 17.92 6.79
C SER A 37 -0.72 17.61 8.29
N ALA A 38 -1.83 17.75 9.01
CA ALA A 38 -1.94 17.41 10.43
C ALA A 38 -1.70 15.91 10.67
N CYS A 39 -2.31 15.03 9.87
CA CYS A 39 -2.11 13.59 9.99
C CYS A 39 -0.65 13.22 9.69
N ALA A 40 -0.11 13.67 8.56
CA ALA A 40 1.27 13.39 8.16
C ALA A 40 2.30 13.91 9.19
N ARG A 41 2.14 15.14 9.69
CA ARG A 41 3.00 15.73 10.73
C ARG A 41 2.95 14.97 12.05
N SER A 42 1.80 14.41 12.41
CA SER A 42 1.65 13.68 13.67
C SER A 42 2.48 12.41 13.72
N LYS A 43 2.87 11.86 12.55
CA LYS A 43 3.59 10.59 12.41
C LYS A 43 2.95 9.44 13.21
N LYS A 44 1.62 9.44 13.30
CA LYS A 44 0.83 8.37 13.93
C LYS A 44 0.41 7.27 12.96
N VAL A 45 0.36 7.60 11.67
CA VAL A 45 0.02 6.67 10.60
C VAL A 45 1.20 6.60 9.65
N PHE A 46 1.62 5.40 9.31
CA PHE A 46 2.63 5.12 8.29
C PHE A 46 2.01 4.15 7.29
N PHE A 47 2.27 4.34 5.99
CA PHE A 47 1.83 3.37 5.01
C PHE A 47 2.85 3.20 3.89
N ASN A 48 3.01 1.95 3.47
CA ASN A 48 3.81 1.57 2.31
C ASN A 48 2.93 0.80 1.32
N ILE A 49 2.69 1.37 0.15
CA ILE A 49 1.97 0.73 -0.95
C ILE A 49 2.99 0.33 -2.01
N LEU A 50 3.00 -0.95 -2.36
CA LEU A 50 3.86 -1.52 -3.37
C LEU A 50 3.01 -2.03 -4.55
N GLY A 51 3.07 -1.33 -5.68
CA GLY A 51 2.44 -1.74 -6.93
C GLY A 51 3.32 -2.72 -7.71
N ILE A 52 2.75 -3.85 -8.09
CA ILE A 52 3.48 -4.92 -8.80
C ILE A 52 3.18 -4.87 -10.29
N ASN A 53 4.22 -4.77 -11.12
CA ASN A 53 4.12 -4.86 -12.56
C ASN A 53 4.29 -6.32 -13.01
N LEU A 54 3.18 -7.05 -13.03
CA LEU A 54 3.12 -8.46 -13.43
C LEU A 54 3.66 -8.71 -14.85
N THR A 55 3.55 -7.74 -15.76
CA THR A 55 4.04 -7.89 -17.15
C THR A 55 5.57 -7.91 -17.27
N LYS A 56 6.27 -7.41 -16.24
CA LYS A 56 7.73 -7.37 -16.15
C LYS A 56 8.29 -8.42 -15.19
N LEU A 57 7.43 -9.18 -14.52
CA LEU A 57 7.83 -10.31 -13.68
C LEU A 57 7.92 -11.59 -14.50
N ASN A 58 8.90 -12.43 -14.16
CA ASN A 58 8.91 -13.82 -14.60
C ASN A 58 7.99 -14.63 -13.68
N LEU A 59 6.77 -14.91 -14.15
CA LEU A 59 5.74 -15.58 -13.38
C LEU A 59 6.04 -17.06 -13.09
N ASP A 60 6.94 -17.68 -13.88
CA ASP A 60 7.31 -19.09 -13.71
C ASP A 60 8.06 -19.35 -12.41
N GLN A 61 8.62 -18.30 -11.80
CA GLN A 61 9.31 -18.37 -10.49
C GLN A 61 8.35 -18.45 -9.29
N PHE A 62 7.04 -18.35 -9.52
CA PHE A 62 6.04 -18.29 -8.44
C PHE A 62 5.15 -19.54 -8.37
N GLY A 63 5.62 -20.66 -8.94
CA GLY A 63 4.92 -21.93 -8.90
C GLY A 63 3.83 -22.06 -9.97
N THR A 64 2.96 -23.05 -9.76
CA THR A 64 1.86 -23.42 -10.67
C THR A 64 0.70 -22.44 -10.61
N ASP A 65 -0.11 -22.38 -11.66
CA ASP A 65 -1.16 -21.36 -11.84
C ASP A 65 -2.18 -21.27 -10.69
N SER A 66 -2.49 -22.38 -10.01
CA SER A 66 -3.48 -22.41 -8.93
C SER A 66 -3.07 -21.58 -7.70
N ASP A 67 -1.77 -21.57 -7.35
CA ASP A 67 -1.25 -20.91 -6.14
C ASP A 67 -0.37 -19.69 -6.45
N ARG A 68 -0.10 -19.43 -7.74
CA ARG A 68 0.83 -18.39 -8.20
C ARG A 68 0.52 -17.01 -7.63
N VAL A 69 -0.76 -16.60 -7.65
CA VAL A 69 -1.18 -15.28 -7.16
C VAL A 69 -0.90 -15.13 -5.65
N LEU A 70 -1.20 -16.15 -4.85
CA LEU A 70 -0.97 -16.13 -3.40
C LEU A 70 0.52 -16.23 -3.07
N THR A 71 1.30 -16.94 -3.89
CA THR A 71 2.75 -17.02 -3.76
C THR A 71 3.42 -15.67 -4.06
N ILE A 72 3.00 -15.00 -5.15
CA ILE A 72 3.40 -13.61 -5.46
C ILE A 72 3.03 -12.72 -4.28
N TYR A 73 1.77 -12.78 -3.84
CA TYR A 73 1.29 -11.98 -2.71
C TYR A 73 2.18 -12.13 -1.48
N ASN A 74 2.44 -13.35 -1.02
CA ASN A 74 3.22 -13.59 0.19
C ASN A 74 4.67 -13.06 0.08
N ARG A 75 5.33 -13.25 -1.07
CA ARG A 75 6.69 -12.73 -1.29
C ARG A 75 6.74 -11.21 -1.29
N PHE A 76 5.78 -10.57 -1.95
CA PHE A 76 5.71 -9.11 -2.02
C PHE A 76 5.15 -8.47 -0.76
N TYR A 77 4.31 -9.18 0.01
CA TYR A 77 3.84 -8.77 1.33
C TYR A 77 5.03 -8.60 2.29
N ARG A 78 5.91 -9.62 2.38
CA ARG A 78 7.16 -9.52 3.14
C ARG A 78 8.02 -8.34 2.69
N THR A 79 8.14 -8.13 1.37
CA THR A 79 8.93 -7.04 0.78
C THR A 79 8.37 -5.67 1.13
N ALA A 80 7.05 -5.50 1.05
CA ALA A 80 6.36 -4.27 1.40
C ALA A 80 6.47 -3.99 2.91
N LEU A 81 6.26 -5.00 3.76
CA LEU A 81 6.40 -4.87 5.20
C LEU A 81 7.83 -4.48 5.58
N LEU A 82 8.83 -5.25 5.16
CA LEU A 82 10.23 -4.99 5.50
C LEU A 82 10.74 -3.67 4.93
N GLY A 83 10.38 -3.37 3.67
CA GLY A 83 10.73 -2.11 3.02
C GLY A 83 10.17 -0.90 3.76
N GLY A 84 8.91 -0.97 4.21
CA GLY A 84 8.29 0.07 5.03
C GLY A 84 9.00 0.27 6.37
N LEU A 85 9.26 -0.82 7.09
CA LEU A 85 9.91 -0.77 8.41
C LEU A 85 11.32 -0.14 8.33
N LYS A 86 12.15 -0.63 7.40
CA LYS A 86 13.51 -0.10 7.18
C LYS A 86 13.51 1.33 6.69
N TYR A 87 12.46 1.76 5.99
CA TYR A 87 12.37 3.12 5.45
C TYR A 87 11.90 4.14 6.49
N PHE A 88 10.77 3.86 7.16
CA PHE A 88 10.15 4.78 8.11
C PHE A 88 10.94 4.87 9.42
N PHE A 89 11.47 3.75 9.89
CA PHE A 89 12.10 3.63 11.21
C PHE A 89 13.62 3.41 11.12
N LYS A 90 14.25 3.78 9.99
CA LYS A 90 15.71 3.61 9.76
C LYS A 90 16.61 4.09 10.90
N ASN A 91 16.19 5.13 11.62
CA ASN A 91 17.01 5.79 12.63
C ASN A 91 16.85 5.16 14.04
N TYR A 92 15.96 4.17 14.19
CA TYR A 92 15.78 3.46 15.45
C TYR A 92 16.74 2.28 15.54
N GLY A 93 17.42 2.13 16.68
CA GLY A 93 18.32 0.99 16.92
C GLY A 93 17.58 -0.35 17.05
N THR A 94 16.31 -0.32 17.46
CA THR A 94 15.46 -1.50 17.59
C THR A 94 14.02 -1.14 17.25
N ILE A 95 13.35 -2.02 16.51
CA ILE A 95 11.95 -1.91 16.09
C ILE A 95 11.21 -3.16 16.61
N ALA A 96 10.26 -2.96 17.51
CA ALA A 96 9.39 -4.03 18.01
C ALA A 96 7.98 -3.87 17.41
N ILE A 97 7.48 -4.93 16.77
CA ILE A 97 6.12 -5.02 16.24
C ILE A 97 5.34 -5.96 17.15
N HIS A 98 4.33 -5.42 17.83
CA HIS A 98 3.53 -6.22 18.74
C HIS A 98 2.65 -7.22 18.00
N LYS A 99 1.92 -6.75 16.98
CA LYS A 99 0.93 -7.56 16.27
C LYS A 99 0.75 -7.09 14.84
N ILE A 100 0.36 -8.01 13.96
CA ILE A 100 0.06 -7.76 12.56
C ILE A 100 -1.35 -8.26 12.29
N TYR A 101 -2.19 -7.36 11.77
CA TYR A 101 -3.57 -7.67 11.39
C TYR A 101 -3.72 -7.73 9.87
N HIS A 102 -4.61 -8.59 9.40
CA HIS A 102 -4.96 -8.72 7.99
C HIS A 102 -6.46 -9.01 7.85
N ASP A 103 -7.06 -8.58 6.73
CA ASP A 103 -8.45 -8.91 6.41
C ASP A 103 -8.65 -10.42 6.24
N ASP A 104 -9.80 -10.95 6.67
CA ASP A 104 -10.15 -12.36 6.53
C ASP A 104 -10.46 -12.69 5.06
N GLY A 105 -9.45 -13.20 4.34
CA GLY A 105 -9.49 -13.49 2.91
C GLY A 105 -8.78 -14.79 2.54
N SER A 106 -8.61 -15.04 1.23
CA SER A 106 -7.97 -16.27 0.72
C SER A 106 -6.55 -16.49 1.24
N GLN A 107 -5.87 -15.43 1.65
CA GLN A 107 -4.55 -15.44 2.28
C GLN A 107 -4.51 -16.28 3.56
N LYS A 108 -5.58 -16.27 4.37
CA LYS A 108 -5.64 -17.02 5.64
C LYS A 108 -5.45 -18.51 5.45
N ASN A 109 -6.00 -19.05 4.36
CA ASN A 109 -5.94 -20.48 4.04
C ASN A 109 -4.68 -20.88 3.28
N HIS A 110 -3.82 -19.92 2.92
CA HIS A 110 -2.57 -20.21 2.23
C HIS A 110 -1.51 -20.73 3.21
N LYS A 111 -0.88 -21.86 2.90
CA LYS A 111 0.10 -22.54 3.77
C LYS A 111 1.24 -21.68 4.35
N TYR A 112 1.58 -20.57 3.69
CA TYR A 112 2.69 -19.71 4.11
C TYR A 112 2.26 -18.31 4.56
N CYS A 113 1.08 -17.82 4.16
CA CYS A 113 0.77 -16.41 4.40
C CYS A 113 0.64 -16.06 5.90
N PRO A 114 0.04 -16.91 6.75
CA PRO A 114 -0.14 -16.58 8.16
C PRO A 114 1.14 -16.35 8.95
N TRP A 115 2.25 -17.02 8.62
CA TRP A 115 3.43 -17.04 9.51
C TRP A 115 4.76 -16.82 8.81
N HIS A 116 4.88 -17.17 7.52
CA HIS A 116 6.20 -17.25 6.86
C HIS A 116 6.90 -15.89 6.72
N SER A 117 6.13 -14.83 6.46
CA SER A 117 6.68 -13.47 6.38
C SER A 117 7.27 -13.02 7.72
N ILE A 118 6.59 -13.34 8.83
CA ILE A 118 7.03 -13.05 10.19
C ILE A 118 8.29 -13.84 10.52
N TYR A 119 8.25 -15.16 10.33
CA TYR A 119 9.38 -16.04 10.54
C TYR A 119 10.64 -15.56 9.81
N LYS A 120 10.52 -15.26 8.51
CA LYS A 120 11.67 -14.80 7.71
C LYS A 120 12.18 -13.42 8.14
N ILE A 121 11.34 -12.53 8.67
CA ILE A 121 11.80 -11.24 9.22
C ILE A 121 12.59 -11.50 10.50
N ASN A 122 12.00 -12.16 11.49
CA ASN A 122 12.61 -12.39 12.80
C ASN A 122 13.98 -13.08 12.75
N ILE A 123 14.20 -14.01 11.82
CA ILE A 123 15.49 -14.71 11.71
C ILE A 123 16.55 -13.94 10.89
N ARG A 124 16.15 -12.92 10.10
CA ARG A 124 17.06 -12.22 9.16
C ARG A 124 17.35 -10.77 9.52
N THR A 125 16.67 -10.22 10.52
CA THR A 125 16.82 -8.81 10.88
C THR A 125 17.06 -8.65 12.37
N GLU A 126 18.32 -8.40 12.75
CA GLU A 126 18.72 -8.29 14.16
C GLU A 126 18.05 -7.14 14.91
N HIS A 127 17.68 -6.07 14.21
CA HIS A 127 17.09 -4.85 14.78
C HIS A 127 15.56 -4.77 14.64
N ILE A 128 14.91 -5.79 14.05
CA ILE A 128 13.45 -5.83 13.90
C ILE A 128 12.93 -7.14 14.48
N THR A 129 12.03 -7.03 15.46
CA THR A 129 11.40 -8.18 16.11
C THR A 129 9.89 -8.04 16.06
N ILE A 130 9.22 -9.08 15.56
CA ILE A 130 7.77 -9.25 15.60
C ILE A 130 7.47 -10.22 16.73
N LEU A 131 6.68 -9.78 17.71
CA LEU A 131 6.42 -10.52 18.95
C LEU A 131 5.44 -11.68 18.74
N ASP A 132 4.40 -11.47 17.95
CA ASP A 132 3.49 -12.53 17.53
C ASP A 132 4.05 -13.29 16.33
N TYR A 133 3.98 -14.63 16.37
CA TYR A 133 4.53 -15.49 15.33
C TYR A 133 3.60 -15.68 14.12
N GLU A 134 2.36 -15.23 14.22
CA GLU A 134 1.34 -15.33 13.18
C GLU A 134 0.60 -14.00 12.97
N ILE A 135 0.12 -13.80 11.75
CA ILE A 135 -0.77 -12.71 11.36
C ILE A 135 -2.16 -13.03 11.91
N GLU A 136 -2.77 -12.07 12.60
CA GLU A 136 -4.16 -12.18 13.02
C GLU A 136 -5.10 -11.77 11.89
N PHE A 137 -5.82 -12.75 11.35
CA PHE A 137 -6.84 -12.51 10.33
C PHE A 137 -8.18 -12.18 10.99
N ILE A 138 -8.66 -10.95 10.77
CA ILE A 138 -9.89 -10.43 11.37
C ILE A 138 -10.88 -10.00 10.29
N ASN A 139 -12.16 -10.05 10.62
CA ASN A 139 -13.19 -9.54 9.72
C ASN A 139 -13.08 -8.01 9.60
N SER A 140 -13.09 -7.46 8.38
CA SER A 140 -13.08 -6.01 8.16
C SER A 140 -14.34 -5.31 8.65
N ASP A 141 -15.47 -6.00 8.78
CA ASP A 141 -16.65 -5.49 9.48
C ASP A 141 -16.37 -5.46 10.99
N HIS A 142 -16.06 -4.28 11.51
CA HIS A 142 -15.83 -4.03 12.94
C HIS A 142 -16.99 -4.48 13.84
N ARG A 143 -18.20 -4.62 13.29
CA ARG A 143 -19.39 -5.11 14.02
C ARG A 143 -19.41 -6.64 14.16
N LYS A 144 -18.62 -7.35 13.33
CA LYS A 144 -18.45 -8.80 13.38
C LYS A 144 -17.19 -9.20 14.14
N SER A 145 -16.09 -8.48 13.92
CA SER A 145 -14.84 -8.74 14.65
C SER A 145 -14.88 -8.26 16.10
N ASN A 146 -15.66 -7.19 16.39
CA ASN A 146 -15.59 -6.44 17.65
C ASN A 146 -14.18 -5.89 17.93
N MET A 147 -13.45 -5.51 16.88
CA MET A 147 -12.08 -5.00 16.95
C MET A 147 -11.94 -3.66 16.22
N ASP A 148 -11.25 -2.71 16.83
CA ASP A 148 -11.01 -1.38 16.24
C ASP A 148 -10.09 -1.47 15.02
N GLU A 149 -9.21 -2.46 14.97
CA GLU A 149 -8.28 -2.72 13.86
C GLU A 149 -9.01 -3.02 12.55
N SER A 150 -10.24 -3.50 12.61
CA SER A 150 -11.11 -3.66 11.44
C SER A 150 -11.38 -2.33 10.74
N GLN A 151 -11.41 -1.20 11.46
CA GLN A 151 -11.52 0.13 10.85
C GLN A 151 -10.26 0.49 10.07
N PHE A 152 -9.07 0.10 10.57
CA PHE A 152 -7.81 0.28 9.85
C PHE A 152 -7.75 -0.57 8.58
N ILE A 153 -8.27 -1.79 8.60
CA ILE A 153 -8.37 -2.63 7.41
C ILE A 153 -9.28 -1.99 6.36
N GLN A 154 -10.45 -1.49 6.76
CA GLN A 154 -11.34 -0.75 5.86
C GLN A 154 -10.65 0.51 5.30
N LEU A 155 -9.90 1.24 6.13
CA LEU A 155 -9.10 2.39 5.68
C LEU A 155 -8.05 1.99 4.64
N VAL A 156 -7.35 0.86 4.84
CA VAL A 156 -6.38 0.33 3.87
C VAL A 156 -7.07 0.00 2.53
N ASP A 157 -8.25 -0.63 2.54
CA ASP A 157 -9.03 -0.89 1.31
C ASP A 157 -9.41 0.41 0.59
N ILE A 158 -9.88 1.43 1.32
CA ILE A 158 -10.19 2.75 0.75
C ILE A 158 -8.94 3.43 0.17
N LEU A 159 -7.80 3.39 0.87
CA LEU A 159 -6.56 4.00 0.42
C LEU A 159 -6.01 3.32 -0.84
N LEU A 160 -5.98 1.97 -0.86
CA LEU A 160 -5.62 1.19 -2.04
C LEU A 160 -6.55 1.50 -3.22
N GLY A 161 -7.85 1.60 -2.96
CA GLY A 161 -8.86 2.00 -3.93
C GLY A 161 -8.63 3.40 -4.50
N ALA A 162 -8.27 4.37 -3.66
CA ALA A 162 -7.97 5.74 -4.05
C ALA A 162 -6.72 5.81 -4.95
N VAL A 163 -5.63 5.14 -4.55
CA VAL A 163 -4.41 5.02 -5.38
C VAL A 163 -4.72 4.35 -6.70
N TYR A 164 -5.45 3.23 -6.68
CA TYR A 164 -5.86 2.55 -7.90
C TYR A 164 -6.70 3.45 -8.81
N SER A 165 -7.62 4.24 -8.23
CA SER A 165 -8.42 5.19 -9.01
C SER A 165 -7.58 6.31 -9.61
N CYS A 166 -6.54 6.79 -8.91
CA CYS A 166 -5.62 7.78 -9.46
C CYS A 166 -4.87 7.26 -10.69
N LEU A 167 -4.42 6.02 -10.64
CA LEU A 167 -3.52 5.43 -11.64
C LEU A 167 -4.23 4.70 -12.80
N HIS A 168 -5.47 4.28 -12.57
CA HIS A 168 -6.26 3.47 -13.51
C HIS A 168 -7.70 3.98 -13.61
N SER A 169 -7.88 5.31 -13.60
CA SER A 169 -9.20 5.92 -13.75
C SER A 169 -9.84 5.53 -15.07
N ASP A 170 -11.12 5.15 -15.02
CA ASP A 170 -11.97 4.91 -16.18
C ASP A 170 -13.12 5.94 -16.11
N PRO A 171 -13.38 6.75 -17.15
CA PRO A 171 -14.49 7.69 -17.17
C PRO A 171 -15.85 7.06 -16.85
N LYS A 172 -16.06 5.78 -17.20
CA LYS A 172 -17.30 5.03 -16.92
C LYS A 172 -17.39 4.52 -15.48
N ARG A 173 -16.32 4.68 -14.68
CA ARG A 173 -16.31 4.28 -13.28
C ARG A 173 -17.29 5.14 -12.48
N LYS A 174 -17.95 4.52 -11.50
CA LYS A 174 -18.89 5.19 -10.59
C LYS A 174 -18.28 6.47 -10.00
N TYR A 175 -19.07 7.55 -9.99
CA TYR A 175 -18.70 8.88 -9.51
C TYR A 175 -17.95 8.83 -8.17
N GLN A 176 -18.48 8.10 -7.18
CA GLN A 176 -17.91 7.99 -5.83
C GLN A 176 -16.46 7.49 -5.85
N LYS A 177 -16.14 6.51 -6.70
CA LYS A 177 -14.79 5.96 -6.83
C LYS A 177 -13.83 6.98 -7.46
N ARG A 178 -14.29 7.67 -8.51
CA ARG A 178 -13.53 8.76 -9.13
C ARG A 178 -13.26 9.89 -8.14
N LYS A 179 -14.26 10.29 -7.35
CA LYS A 179 -14.13 11.34 -6.34
C LYS A 179 -13.13 10.97 -5.24
N ILE A 180 -13.17 9.75 -4.74
CA ILE A 180 -12.17 9.24 -3.78
C ILE A 180 -10.74 9.31 -4.36
N GLY A 181 -10.56 8.88 -5.61
CA GLY A 181 -9.26 9.04 -6.29
C GLY A 181 -8.85 10.50 -6.43
N TYR A 182 -9.78 11.36 -6.88
CA TYR A 182 -9.51 12.78 -7.08
C TYR A 182 -9.16 13.50 -5.76
N LEU A 183 -9.81 13.16 -4.65
CA LEU A 183 -9.46 13.70 -3.33
C LEU A 183 -8.03 13.32 -2.90
N PHE A 184 -7.59 12.11 -3.23
CA PHE A 184 -6.23 11.63 -2.90
C PHE A 184 -5.17 12.08 -3.91
N LYS A 185 -5.57 12.56 -5.09
CA LYS A 185 -4.67 12.93 -6.19
C LYS A 185 -3.51 13.85 -5.76
N PRO A 186 -3.72 14.98 -5.05
CA PRO A 186 -2.62 15.88 -4.67
C PRO A 186 -1.59 15.20 -3.76
N THR A 187 -2.06 14.31 -2.88
CA THR A 187 -1.19 13.50 -2.03
C THR A 187 -0.35 12.56 -2.90
N LEU A 188 -0.99 11.82 -3.82
CA LEU A 188 -0.26 10.90 -4.69
C LEU A 188 0.72 11.62 -5.63
N GLU A 189 0.36 12.79 -6.18
CA GLU A 189 1.27 13.63 -6.98
C GLU A 189 2.55 13.95 -6.20
N THR A 190 2.40 14.40 -4.95
CA THR A 190 3.56 14.66 -4.08
C THR A 190 4.34 13.38 -3.78
N LEU A 191 3.65 12.25 -3.56
CA LEU A 191 4.31 10.97 -3.27
C LEU A 191 5.08 10.43 -4.47
N LEU A 192 4.66 10.70 -5.71
CA LEU A 192 5.31 10.19 -6.91
C LEU A 192 6.30 11.16 -7.53
N ASP A 193 6.31 12.44 -7.13
CA ASP A 193 7.31 13.43 -7.52
C ASP A 193 8.65 13.14 -6.83
N ARG A 194 9.35 12.13 -7.36
CA ARG A 194 10.66 11.64 -6.94
C ARG A 194 11.45 11.19 -8.15
N ARG A 195 12.65 11.73 -8.35
CA ARG A 195 13.59 11.28 -9.39
C ARG A 195 15.02 11.43 -8.95
N LYS A 196 15.94 10.73 -9.61
CA LYS A 196 17.39 10.94 -9.42
C LYS A 196 17.81 12.23 -10.11
N HIS A 197 18.59 13.05 -9.42
CA HIS A 197 19.24 14.22 -10.01
C HIS A 197 20.29 13.77 -11.01
N GLU A 198 20.30 14.37 -12.20
CA GLU A 198 21.14 13.96 -13.33
C GLU A 198 22.64 14.06 -13.02
N SER A 199 23.06 15.08 -12.28
CA SER A 199 24.50 15.37 -12.08
C SER A 199 25.16 14.70 -10.87
N HIS A 200 24.42 14.35 -9.82
CA HIS A 200 25.02 13.86 -8.56
C HIS A 200 24.24 12.70 -7.91
N GLY A 201 23.26 12.13 -8.61
CA GLY A 201 22.57 10.90 -8.21
C GLY A 201 21.68 10.99 -6.96
N ALA A 202 21.63 12.14 -6.28
CA ALA A 202 20.74 12.33 -5.13
C ALA A 202 19.29 12.36 -5.59
N MET A 203 18.38 11.87 -4.74
CA MET A 203 16.97 11.93 -5.05
C MET A 203 16.40 13.33 -4.80
N ILE A 204 15.60 13.82 -5.74
CA ILE A 204 14.94 15.13 -5.72
C ILE A 204 13.45 15.00 -6.00
N GLY A 205 12.70 16.07 -5.73
CA GLY A 205 11.25 16.17 -5.91
C GLY A 205 10.54 16.67 -4.64
N SER A 206 9.30 17.15 -4.79
CA SER A 206 8.49 17.73 -3.70
C SER A 206 8.28 16.76 -2.54
N TYR A 207 8.29 15.44 -2.80
CA TYR A 207 8.23 14.42 -1.75
C TYR A 207 9.22 14.67 -0.62
N TYR A 208 10.48 14.95 -0.95
CA TYR A 208 11.57 15.10 0.03
C TYR A 208 11.46 16.36 0.87
N GLN A 209 10.61 17.30 0.47
CA GLN A 209 10.31 18.55 1.20
C GLN A 209 8.95 18.50 1.92
N SER A 210 8.17 17.44 1.69
CA SER A 210 6.82 17.28 2.24
C SER A 210 6.81 16.61 3.61
N TYR A 211 5.69 16.73 4.32
CA TYR A 211 5.46 15.99 5.57
C TYR A 211 5.29 14.47 5.37
N TYR A 212 5.21 14.02 4.11
CA TYR A 212 5.11 12.60 3.77
C TYR A 212 6.47 11.91 3.78
N TYR A 213 7.58 12.66 3.73
CA TYR A 213 8.92 12.09 3.73
C TYR A 213 9.15 11.18 4.93
N ARG A 214 9.42 9.90 4.67
CA ARG A 214 9.56 8.83 5.69
C ARG A 214 8.30 8.60 6.53
N THR A 215 7.13 8.86 5.96
CA THR A 215 5.85 8.55 6.62
C THR A 215 4.93 7.81 5.68
N TYR A 216 4.82 8.27 4.44
CA TYR A 216 4.01 7.65 3.39
C TYR A 216 4.85 7.29 2.18
N GLN A 217 4.61 6.11 1.62
CA GLN A 217 5.29 5.65 0.43
C GLN A 217 4.34 4.93 -0.52
N VAL A 218 4.44 5.30 -1.80
CA VAL A 218 3.91 4.52 -2.92
C VAL A 218 5.09 4.23 -3.83
N THR A 219 5.29 2.97 -4.15
CA THR A 219 6.38 2.48 -4.99
C THR A 219 5.90 1.44 -5.96
N PHE A 220 6.62 1.26 -7.06
CA PHE A 220 6.30 0.26 -8.06
C PHE A 220 7.50 -0.62 -8.38
N PHE A 221 7.24 -1.88 -8.72
CA PHE A 221 8.28 -2.86 -9.01
C PHE A 221 7.77 -3.95 -9.98
N PRO A 222 8.60 -4.44 -10.92
CA PRO A 222 9.90 -3.91 -11.32
C PRO A 222 9.77 -2.85 -12.43
N CYS A 223 10.77 -1.98 -12.57
CA CYS A 223 10.85 -0.96 -13.63
C CYS A 223 11.26 -1.52 -15.00
N GLU A 224 11.91 -2.69 -15.05
CA GLU A 224 12.30 -3.40 -16.26
C GLU A 224 12.04 -4.91 -16.11
N LYS A 225 12.07 -5.67 -17.21
CA LYS A 225 11.81 -7.12 -17.17
C LYS A 225 12.92 -7.80 -16.38
N MET A 226 12.55 -8.59 -15.38
CA MET A 226 13.54 -9.32 -14.57
C MET A 226 13.85 -10.68 -15.16
N ASP A 227 15.15 -11.03 -15.18
CA ASP A 227 15.60 -12.40 -15.42
C ASP A 227 15.37 -13.29 -14.19
N ILE A 228 15.57 -14.59 -14.37
CA ILE A 228 15.35 -15.62 -13.33
C ILE A 228 16.30 -15.41 -12.16
N ASP A 229 17.59 -15.26 -12.46
CA ASP A 229 18.65 -15.20 -11.45
C ASP A 229 18.45 -14.00 -10.52
N ARG A 230 18.08 -12.83 -11.05
CA ARG A 230 17.84 -11.62 -10.25
C ARG A 230 16.59 -11.70 -9.39
N LEU A 231 15.54 -12.39 -9.85
CA LEU A 231 14.35 -12.60 -9.02
C LEU A 231 14.66 -13.53 -7.84
N GLN A 232 15.39 -14.61 -8.09
CA GLN A 232 15.83 -15.53 -7.04
C GLN A 232 16.76 -14.81 -6.07
N GLN A 233 17.67 -13.98 -6.57
CA GLN A 233 18.49 -13.12 -5.72
C GLN A 233 17.62 -12.19 -4.85
N ARG A 234 16.65 -11.49 -5.41
CA ARG A 234 15.80 -10.58 -4.61
C ARG A 234 14.96 -11.28 -3.54
N PHE A 235 14.42 -12.47 -3.84
CA PHE A 235 13.36 -13.09 -3.03
C PHE A 235 13.77 -14.35 -2.25
N ASP A 236 14.77 -15.10 -2.73
CA ASP A 236 15.07 -16.45 -2.24
C ASP A 236 16.31 -16.57 -1.35
N PHE A 237 17.03 -15.49 -1.05
CA PHE A 237 18.27 -15.65 -0.28
C PHE A 237 18.07 -16.02 1.19
N ASP A 238 18.07 -17.32 1.48
CA ASP A 238 18.55 -17.90 2.74
C ASP A 238 20.08 -17.74 2.92
N HIS A 239 20.79 -17.08 1.99
CA HIS A 239 22.26 -17.06 1.91
C HIS A 239 22.94 -15.72 1.55
N LEU A 240 22.38 -14.54 1.84
CA LEU A 240 23.14 -13.29 1.71
C LEU A 240 23.64 -12.77 3.05
N THR A 241 24.96 -12.86 3.21
CA THR A 241 25.77 -12.00 4.07
C THR A 241 25.71 -10.55 3.58
N GLU A 242 25.92 -9.60 4.49
CA GLU A 242 25.71 -8.14 4.32
C GLU A 242 26.54 -7.45 3.22
N ASP A 243 27.42 -8.18 2.51
CA ASP A 243 28.52 -7.62 1.71
C ASP A 243 28.38 -7.74 0.18
N GLN A 244 27.20 -8.02 -0.38
CA GLN A 244 27.03 -8.01 -1.85
C GLN A 244 26.77 -6.61 -2.44
N PRO A 245 27.37 -6.29 -3.60
CA PRO A 245 27.38 -4.95 -4.18
C PRO A 245 25.97 -4.43 -4.43
N LEU A 246 25.76 -3.12 -4.23
CA LEU A 246 24.49 -2.41 -4.37
C LEU A 246 23.78 -2.81 -5.68
N GLU A 247 22.83 -3.72 -5.53
CA GLU A 247 21.99 -4.21 -6.61
C GLU A 247 21.30 -3.01 -7.28
N ARG A 248 21.20 -3.04 -8.62
CA ARG A 248 20.47 -2.01 -9.37
C ARG A 248 19.05 -1.91 -8.79
N ASP A 249 18.63 -0.69 -8.44
CA ASP A 249 17.29 -0.47 -7.88
C ASP A 249 16.22 -0.59 -8.98
N TYR A 250 15.42 -1.65 -8.91
CA TYR A 250 14.28 -1.91 -9.82
C TYR A 250 13.00 -1.20 -9.38
N PHE A 251 13.02 -0.50 -8.25
CA PHE A 251 11.88 0.27 -7.80
C PHE A 251 11.80 1.56 -8.61
N TYR A 252 10.58 2.00 -8.87
CA TYR A 252 10.32 3.26 -9.54
C TYR A 252 9.12 3.96 -8.92
N TYR A 253 9.04 5.27 -9.17
CA TYR A 253 8.01 6.17 -8.65
C TYR A 253 7.20 6.80 -9.79
N GLU A 254 7.78 6.89 -10.98
CA GLU A 254 7.15 7.52 -12.14
C GLU A 254 5.99 6.69 -12.68
N ARG A 255 4.77 7.21 -12.48
CA ARG A 255 3.54 6.66 -13.03
C ARG A 255 2.58 7.82 -13.35
N PRO A 256 1.92 7.81 -14.52
CA PRO A 256 0.94 8.83 -14.84
C PRO A 256 -0.26 8.74 -13.91
N ILE A 257 -0.67 9.89 -13.36
CA ILE A 257 -1.92 10.04 -12.62
C ILE A 257 -2.99 10.52 -13.60
N VAL A 258 -3.98 9.66 -13.83
CA VAL A 258 -4.97 9.79 -14.91
C VAL A 258 -6.37 10.15 -14.41
N VAL A 259 -6.58 10.26 -13.09
CA VAL A 259 -7.87 10.70 -12.56
C VAL A 259 -8.12 12.18 -12.86
N SER A 260 -9.24 12.43 -13.52
CA SER A 260 -9.80 13.75 -13.78
C SER A 260 -10.81 14.14 -12.70
N ASP A 261 -11.07 15.44 -12.60
CA ASP A 261 -12.12 15.96 -11.74
C ASP A 261 -13.48 15.34 -12.14
N PRO A 262 -14.17 14.64 -11.23
CA PRO A 262 -15.48 14.08 -11.51
C PRO A 262 -16.60 15.12 -11.63
N ASP A 263 -16.38 16.34 -11.13
CA ASP A 263 -17.34 17.44 -11.18
C ASP A 263 -17.11 18.36 -12.41
N GLN A 264 -16.00 18.20 -13.11
CA GLN A 264 -15.73 18.93 -14.34
C GLN A 264 -16.71 18.52 -15.43
N SER A 265 -17.52 19.47 -15.89
CA SER A 265 -18.36 19.31 -17.07
C SER A 265 -17.48 19.36 -18.32
N ASP A 266 -17.57 18.35 -19.18
CA ASP A 266 -17.05 18.46 -20.54
C ASP A 266 -18.11 19.09 -21.47
N LEU A 267 -17.67 19.52 -22.65
CA LEU A 267 -18.54 20.15 -23.65
C LEU A 267 -19.53 19.15 -24.29
N SER A 268 -19.51 17.87 -23.93
CA SER A 268 -20.38 16.85 -24.54
C SER A 268 -21.84 17.01 -24.16
N ASN A 269 -22.15 17.72 -23.07
CA ASN A 269 -23.52 18.09 -22.69
C ASN A 269 -24.02 19.39 -23.35
N TRP A 270 -23.20 20.01 -24.21
CA TRP A 270 -23.51 21.29 -24.87
C TRP A 270 -23.81 21.14 -26.37
N PHE A 271 -23.75 19.92 -26.93
CA PHE A 271 -24.02 19.62 -28.34
C PHE A 271 -25.07 18.52 -28.49
#